data_AF-A0A1W9VQP0-F1
#
_entry.id   AF-A0A1W9VQP0-F1
#
_cell.length_a   1.000
_cell.length_b   1.000
_cell.length_c   1.000
_cell.angle_alpha   90.00
_cell.angle_beta   90.00
_cell.angle_gamma   90.00
#
_symmetry.space_group_name_H-M   'P 1'
#
loop_
_entity.id
_entity.type
_entity.pdbx_description
1 polymer ?
#
loop_
_entity_poly.entity_id
_entity_poly.type
_entity_poly.pdbx_seq_one_letter_code
_entity_poly.pdbx_strand_id
1 'polypeptide(L)'
;MTALENINLWHERDISHSSAERIIIPDSNILIDYMLQKFTNLISNLNVYPQRMKDNLEKTKGLIFSQKIMLDLTKKGLSREEAYRIVQGISMRVWQGQTEFRELLLEDPEVGQYLTSSE
;
A
#
# COMPACT_ATOMS: atom_id res chain seq x y z
N MET A 1 -29.44 -0.29 6.34
CA MET A 1 -30.16 0.00 7.58
C MET A 1 -31.61 -0.47 7.48
N THR A 2 -32.40 0.02 6.52
CA THR A 2 -33.82 -0.36 6.29
C THR A 2 -34.07 -1.88 6.22
N ALA A 3 -33.26 -2.65 5.48
CA ALA A 3 -33.44 -4.11 5.41
C ALA A 3 -33.26 -4.82 6.78
N LEU A 4 -32.42 -4.27 7.67
CA LEU A 4 -32.21 -4.82 9.01
C LEU A 4 -33.37 -4.46 9.96
N GLU A 5 -34.00 -3.30 9.76
CA GLU A 5 -35.17 -2.89 10.53
C GLU A 5 -36.40 -3.76 10.22
N ASN A 6 -36.47 -4.35 9.03
CA ASN A 6 -37.54 -5.26 8.62
C ASN A 6 -37.49 -6.66 9.31
N ILE A 7 -36.49 -6.95 10.15
CA ILE A 7 -36.29 -8.29 10.74
C ILE A 7 -37.26 -8.56 11.90
N ASN A 8 -37.45 -7.59 12.80
CA ASN A 8 -38.22 -7.78 14.04
C ASN A 8 -39.71 -7.46 13.84
N LEU A 9 -40.38 -8.25 13.00
CA LEU A 9 -41.84 -8.15 12.78
C LEU A 9 -42.63 -8.66 13.99
N TRP A 10 -43.86 -8.19 14.14
CA TRP A 10 -44.69 -8.54 15.30
C TRP A 10 -45.43 -9.87 15.10
N HIS A 11 -45.34 -10.75 16.09
CA HIS A 11 -45.98 -12.08 16.13
C HIS A 11 -45.64 -12.94 14.90
N GLU A 12 -46.64 -13.49 14.20
CA GLU A 12 -46.42 -14.35 13.02
C GLU A 12 -46.00 -13.57 11.77
N ARG A 13 -46.34 -12.27 11.70
CA ARG A 13 -45.90 -11.25 10.73
C ARG A 13 -46.75 -9.98 10.80
N ASP A 14 -46.16 -8.85 10.45
CA ASP A 14 -46.88 -7.65 9.98
C ASP A 14 -46.38 -7.25 8.58
N ILE A 15 -47.06 -6.30 7.91
CA ILE A 15 -46.80 -5.95 6.50
C ILE A 15 -45.88 -4.73 6.30
N SER A 16 -45.35 -4.14 7.38
CA SER A 16 -44.54 -2.91 7.31
C SER A 16 -43.33 -3.04 6.38
N HIS A 17 -42.68 -4.21 6.37
CA HIS A 17 -41.56 -4.53 5.48
C HIS A 17 -41.91 -4.41 3.98
N SER A 18 -43.17 -4.64 3.59
CA SER A 18 -43.57 -4.71 2.18
C SER A 18 -43.40 -3.39 1.42
N SER A 19 -43.70 -2.24 2.04
CA SER A 19 -43.51 -0.93 1.39
C SER A 19 -42.03 -0.60 1.23
N ALA A 20 -41.22 -0.91 2.24
CA ALA A 20 -39.78 -0.73 2.20
C ALA A 20 -39.13 -1.64 1.15
N GLU A 21 -39.50 -2.92 1.12
CA GLU A 21 -38.95 -3.93 0.20
C GLU A 21 -39.25 -3.66 -1.27
N ARG A 22 -40.42 -3.09 -1.57
CA ARG A 22 -40.76 -2.64 -2.94
C ARG A 22 -39.81 -1.59 -3.50
N ILE A 23 -39.10 -0.87 -2.63
CA ILE A 23 -38.09 0.12 -3.03
C ILE A 23 -36.70 -0.50 -2.93
N ILE A 24 -36.32 -0.98 -1.74
CA ILE A 24 -34.92 -1.33 -1.48
C ILE A 24 -34.49 -2.59 -2.25
N ILE A 25 -35.38 -3.55 -2.52
CA ILE A 25 -35.00 -4.77 -3.25
C ILE A 25 -34.72 -4.46 -4.72
N PRO A 26 -35.64 -3.88 -5.52
CA PRO A 26 -35.34 -3.59 -6.92
C PRO A 26 -34.21 -2.57 -7.06
N ASP A 27 -34.24 -1.47 -6.29
CA ASP A 27 -33.26 -0.40 -6.45
C ASP A 27 -31.84 -0.86 -6.10
N SER A 28 -31.67 -1.64 -5.02
CA SER A 28 -30.35 -2.14 -4.65
C SER A 28 -29.80 -3.12 -5.68
N ASN A 29 -30.64 -4.01 -6.22
CA ASN A 29 -30.20 -4.97 -7.24
C ASN A 29 -29.83 -4.28 -8.56
N ILE A 30 -30.66 -3.34 -9.02
CA ILE A 30 -30.39 -2.54 -10.23
C ILE A 30 -29.10 -1.73 -10.05
N LEU A 31 -28.93 -1.09 -8.88
CA LEU A 31 -27.74 -0.31 -8.60
C LEU A 31 -26.47 -1.18 -8.61
N ILE A 32 -26.51 -2.34 -7.96
CA ILE A 32 -25.35 -3.25 -7.93
C ILE A 32 -25.03 -3.78 -9.33
N ASP A 33 -26.02 -4.21 -10.10
CA ASP A 33 -25.80 -4.65 -11.49
C ASP A 33 -25.09 -3.55 -12.31
N TYR A 34 -25.61 -2.33 -12.26
CA TYR A 34 -25.02 -1.19 -12.95
C TYR A 34 -23.60 -0.87 -12.48
N MET A 35 -23.36 -0.86 -11.17
CA MET A 35 -22.03 -0.63 -10.60
C MET A 35 -21.04 -1.70 -11.04
N LEU A 36 -21.44 -2.97 -11.03
CA LEU A 36 -20.60 -4.09 -11.46
C LEU A 36 -20.27 -4.00 -12.95
N GLN A 37 -21.24 -3.71 -13.80
CA GLN A 37 -21.00 -3.53 -15.24
C GLN A 37 -20.03 -2.37 -15.50
N LYS A 38 -20.24 -1.21 -14.87
CA LYS A 38 -19.34 -0.06 -15.02
C LYS A 38 -17.94 -0.32 -14.51
N PHE A 39 -17.83 -0.91 -13.32
CA PHE A 39 -16.54 -1.20 -12.72
C PHE A 39 -15.76 -2.21 -13.55
N THR A 40 -16.44 -3.26 -14.05
CA THR A 40 -15.84 -4.25 -14.93
C THR A 40 -15.29 -3.59 -16.18
N ASN A 41 -16.09 -2.74 -16.85
CA ASN A 41 -15.64 -2.01 -18.03
C ASN A 41 -14.45 -1.08 -17.73
N LEU A 42 -14.48 -0.36 -16.60
CA LEU A 42 -13.39 0.51 -16.19
C LEU A 42 -12.09 -0.28 -16.00
N ILE A 43 -12.13 -1.39 -15.25
CA ILE A 43 -10.94 -2.21 -14.98
C ILE A 43 -10.42 -2.86 -16.27
N SER A 44 -11.30 -3.38 -17.14
CA SER A 44 -10.90 -3.98 -18.42
C SER A 44 -10.22 -2.99 -19.37
N ASN A 45 -10.55 -1.70 -19.28
CA ASN A 45 -10.01 -0.65 -20.14
C ASN A 45 -9.08 0.30 -19.39
N LEU A 46 -8.64 -0.05 -18.18
CA LEU A 46 -7.81 0.81 -17.36
C LEU A 46 -6.41 0.91 -17.99
N ASN A 47 -6.03 2.12 -18.38
CA ASN A 47 -4.67 2.37 -18.85
C ASN A 47 -3.69 2.33 -17.67
N VAL A 48 -2.87 1.29 -17.63
CA VAL A 48 -1.79 1.13 -16.65
C VAL A 48 -0.48 1.61 -17.27
N TYR A 49 0.29 2.41 -16.53
CA TYR A 49 1.56 2.98 -17.00
C TYR A 49 2.75 2.44 -16.16
N PRO A 50 3.30 1.25 -16.49
CA PRO A 50 4.39 0.63 -15.72
C PRO A 50 5.62 1.52 -15.58
N GLN A 51 5.97 2.29 -16.62
CA GLN A 51 7.12 3.19 -16.55
C GLN A 51 6.90 4.27 -15.48
N ARG A 52 5.71 4.88 -15.43
CA ARG A 52 5.39 5.88 -14.40
C ARG A 52 5.36 5.27 -13.00
N MET A 53 4.95 4.01 -12.87
CA MET A 53 5.02 3.29 -11.60
C MET A 53 6.47 3.12 -11.14
N LYS A 54 7.37 2.70 -12.04
CA LYS A 54 8.80 2.60 -11.77
C LYS A 54 9.39 3.96 -11.39
N ASP A 55 9.12 5.00 -12.18
CA ASP A 55 9.60 6.35 -11.89
C ASP A 55 9.14 6.83 -10.50
N ASN A 56 7.91 6.50 -10.09
CA ASN A 56 7.40 6.83 -8.77
C ASN A 56 8.15 6.12 -7.63
N LEU A 57 8.59 4.88 -7.81
CA LEU A 57 9.42 4.17 -6.83
C LEU A 57 10.80 4.86 -6.70
N GLU A 58 11.38 5.26 -7.83
CA GLU A 58 12.69 5.93 -7.87
C GLU A 58 12.65 7.38 -7.35
N LYS A 59 11.47 8.01 -7.19
CA LYS A 59 11.37 9.39 -6.66
C LYS A 59 12.03 9.60 -5.31
N THR A 60 12.13 8.54 -4.52
CA THR A 60 12.79 8.55 -3.21
C THR A 60 14.28 8.28 -3.28
N LYS A 61 14.86 8.19 -4.48
CA LYS A 61 16.29 7.95 -4.71
C LYS A 61 16.82 6.70 -4.01
N GLY A 62 16.03 5.63 -4.03
CA GLY A 62 16.34 4.35 -3.39
C GLY A 62 16.07 4.26 -1.87
N LEU A 63 15.54 5.30 -1.21
CA LEU A 63 15.27 5.26 0.24
C LEU A 63 14.27 4.17 0.67
N ILE A 64 13.39 3.72 -0.24
CA ILE A 64 12.51 2.57 0.01
C ILE A 64 13.27 1.28 0.39
N PHE A 65 14.56 1.19 0.05
CA PHE A 65 15.41 0.04 0.38
C PHE A 65 16.13 0.15 1.73
N SER A 66 16.00 1.28 2.44
CA SER A 66 16.67 1.53 3.73
C SER A 66 16.46 0.40 4.74
N GLN A 67 15.24 -0.10 4.86
CA GLN A 67 14.94 -1.19 5.80
C GLN A 67 15.62 -2.52 5.40
N LYS A 68 15.76 -2.81 4.11
CA LYS A 68 16.49 -4.00 3.65
C LYS A 68 17.95 -3.93 4.09
N ILE A 69 18.60 -2.78 3.85
CA ILE A 69 20.00 -2.58 4.24
C ILE A 69 20.19 -2.70 5.76
N MET A 70 19.30 -2.11 6.56
CA MET A 70 19.35 -2.24 8.02
C MET A 70 19.28 -3.70 8.48
N LEU A 71 18.39 -4.49 7.86
CA LEU A 71 18.26 -5.91 8.18
C LEU A 71 19.50 -6.70 7.76
N ASP A 72 20.08 -6.39 6.60
CA ASP A 72 21.27 -7.09 6.11
C ASP A 72 22.51 -6.77 6.96
N LEU A 73 22.68 -5.51 7.40
CA LEU A 73 23.68 -5.14 8.41
C LEU A 73 23.48 -5.88 9.74
N THR A 74 22.24 -5.99 10.22
CA THR A 74 21.93 -6.72 11.46
C THR A 74 22.30 -8.21 11.34
N LYS A 75 22.03 -8.85 10.18
CA LYS A 75 22.43 -10.24 9.91
C LYS A 75 23.94 -10.44 9.88
N LYS A 76 24.71 -9.39 9.56
CA LYS A 76 26.18 -9.40 9.53
C LYS A 76 26.82 -9.11 10.89
N GLY A 77 26.00 -8.93 11.94
CA GLY A 77 26.46 -8.88 13.33
C GLY A 77 26.34 -7.51 14.01
N LEU A 78 25.82 -6.47 13.34
CA LEU A 78 25.52 -5.21 14.02
C LEU A 78 24.31 -5.38 14.93
N SER A 79 24.30 -4.62 16.04
CA SER A 79 23.06 -4.40 16.76
C SER A 79 22.08 -3.63 15.88
N ARG A 80 20.77 -3.82 16.16
CA ARG A 80 19.72 -3.10 15.43
C ARG A 80 19.85 -1.58 15.57
N GLU A 81 20.31 -1.10 16.73
CA GLU A 81 20.50 0.33 17.00
C GLU A 81 21.65 0.91 16.16
N GLU A 82 22.77 0.21 16.07
CA GLU A 82 23.91 0.62 15.23
C GLU A 82 23.53 0.61 13.75
N ALA A 83 22.89 -0.47 13.27
CA ALA A 83 22.41 -0.56 11.90
C ALA A 83 21.41 0.56 11.57
N TYR A 84 20.52 0.90 12.51
CA TYR A 84 19.60 2.02 12.36
C TYR A 84 20.34 3.35 12.25
N ARG A 85 21.31 3.63 13.15
CA ARG A 85 22.10 4.87 13.14
C ARG A 85 22.80 5.07 11.79
N ILE A 86 23.46 4.04 11.27
CA ILE A 86 24.19 4.09 9.99
C ILE A 86 23.23 4.39 8.84
N VAL A 87 22.18 3.57 8.70
CA VAL A 87 21.22 3.70 7.59
C VAL A 87 20.46 5.02 7.66
N GLN A 88 20.08 5.49 8.86
CA GLN A 88 19.40 6.77 9.04
C GLN A 88 20.30 7.93 8.61
N GLY A 89 21.58 7.94 9.01
CA GLY A 89 22.53 8.99 8.65
C GLY A 89 22.69 9.12 7.13
N ILE A 90 22.85 7.99 6.44
CA ILE A 90 22.94 7.92 4.98
C ILE A 90 21.61 8.36 4.34
N SER A 91 20.48 7.91 4.88
CA SER A 91 19.16 8.27 4.36
C SER A 91 18.89 9.78 4.44
N MET A 92 19.32 10.44 5.52
CA MET A 92 19.18 11.89 5.68
C MET A 92 20.01 12.68 4.67
N ARG A 93 21.20 12.17 4.29
CA ARG A 93 22.02 12.78 3.24
C ARG A 93 21.36 12.74 1.86
N VAL A 94 20.71 11.63 1.52
CA VAL A 94 19.89 11.51 0.29
C VAL A 94 18.74 12.51 0.32
N TRP A 95 18.05 12.63 1.47
CA TRP A 95 16.96 13.57 1.65
C TRP A 95 17.39 15.03 1.51
N GLN A 96 18.59 15.36 1.97
CA GLN A 96 19.21 16.69 1.81
C GLN A 96 19.71 16.97 0.38
N GLY A 97 19.59 16.01 -0.53
CA GLY A 97 19.81 16.22 -1.96
C GLY A 97 21.23 15.95 -2.44
N GLN A 98 22.06 15.20 -1.70
CA GLN A 98 23.40 14.82 -2.16
C GLN A 98 23.36 13.98 -3.45
N THR A 99 23.04 12.68 -3.35
CA THR A 99 22.92 11.78 -4.50
C THR A 99 22.01 10.58 -4.14
N GLU A 100 22.03 9.53 -4.94
CA GLU A 100 21.28 8.29 -4.79
C GLU A 100 21.71 7.48 -3.55
N PHE A 101 20.74 6.84 -2.88
CA PHE A 101 20.99 6.04 -1.67
C PHE A 101 22.04 4.94 -1.88
N ARG A 102 22.01 4.27 -3.04
CA ARG A 102 22.96 3.21 -3.38
C ARG A 102 24.40 3.73 -3.47
N GLU A 103 24.61 4.91 -4.04
CA GLU A 103 25.95 5.49 -4.16
C GLU A 103 26.51 5.82 -2.79
N LEU A 104 25.70 6.44 -1.92
CA LEU A 104 26.13 6.77 -0.57
C LEU A 104 26.42 5.54 0.29
N LEU A 105 25.72 4.43 0.07
CA LEU A 105 26.03 3.15 0.73
C LEU A 105 27.37 2.57 0.28
N LEU A 106 27.68 2.66 -1.02
CA LEU A 106 28.95 2.14 -1.57
C LEU A 106 30.16 2.99 -1.14
N GLU A 107 29.95 4.27 -0.89
CA GLU A 107 30.98 5.18 -0.38
C GLU A 107 31.18 5.11 1.13
N ASP A 108 30.22 4.55 1.88
CA ASP A 108 30.26 4.54 3.34
C ASP A 108 31.16 3.40 3.87
N PRO A 109 32.26 3.73 4.56
CA PRO A 109 33.20 2.73 5.06
C PRO A 109 32.65 1.90 6.23
N GLU A 110 31.64 2.38 6.97
CA GLU A 110 30.97 1.57 8.00
C GLU A 110 30.12 0.48 7.33
N VAL A 111 29.42 0.80 6.23
CA VAL A 111 28.67 -0.20 5.45
C VAL A 111 29.58 -1.21 4.78
N GLY A 112 30.68 -0.74 4.16
CA GLY A 112 31.64 -1.58 3.44
C GLY A 112 32.40 -2.61 4.30
N GLN A 113 32.38 -2.45 5.63
CA GLN A 113 32.94 -3.45 6.56
C GLN A 113 32.08 -4.73 6.65
N TYR A 114 30.79 -4.64 6.31
CA TYR A 114 29.82 -5.73 6.52
C TYR A 114 29.16 -6.22 5.24
N LEU A 115 29.01 -5.35 4.23
CA LEU A 115 28.39 -5.66 2.95
C LEU A 115 29.37 -5.38 1.81
N THR A 116 29.49 -6.34 0.88
CA THR A 116 30.22 -6.17 -0.37
C THR A 116 29.35 -5.45 -1.41
N SER A 117 29.95 -4.90 -2.47
CA SER A 117 29.18 -4.20 -3.53
C SER A 117 28.20 -5.09 -4.31
N SER A 118 28.35 -6.41 -4.21
CA SER A 118 27.45 -7.41 -4.81
C SER A 118 26.25 -7.77 -3.92
N GLU A 119 26.34 -7.48 -2.62
CA GLU A 119 25.28 -7.74 -1.63
C GLU A 119 24.32 -6.53 -1.52
#